data_AF-Q2UD85-F1
#
_entry.id   AF-Q2UD85-F1
#
_cell.length_a   1.000
_cell.length_b   1.000
_cell.length_c   1.000
_cell.angle_alpha   90.00
_cell.angle_beta   90.00
_cell.angle_gamma   90.00
#
_symmetry.space_group_name_H-M   'P 1'
#
loop_
_entity.id
_entity.type
_entity.pdbx_description
1 polymer ?
#
loop_
_entity_poly.entity_id
_entity_poly.type
_entity_poly.pdbx_seq_one_letter_code
_entity_poly.pdbx_strand_id
1 'polypeptide(L)'
;MEREIDFSHILNGDGGKLIKEYANLDPEELEKHVKHIAHQAWAISKYPCFRHYEFLYSALSHSLLYEQILAQTRAGNLFLDLGCGLGQDIRRLVQDGAPSANLIGLDSTEEFINLGFELFDDRSRLGCTFIVQDFFEDTPQLDNLVGRVKVINSSYFMHLFDWDTQLRVAKRMMSFPGEGGAHYWF
;
A
#
# COMPACT_ATOMS: atom_id res chain seq x y z
N MET A 1 -26.89 -13.98 6.63
CA MET A 1 -27.21 -12.66 7.18
C MET A 1 -26.00 -11.79 6.89
N GLU A 2 -25.98 -11.12 5.73
CA GLU A 2 -24.96 -10.11 5.44
C GLU A 2 -25.10 -9.03 6.51
N ARG A 3 -24.03 -8.78 7.29
CA ARG A 3 -24.03 -7.66 8.22
C ARG A 3 -24.11 -6.39 7.37
N GLU A 4 -25.10 -5.55 7.66
CA GLU A 4 -25.17 -4.22 7.11
C GLU A 4 -23.88 -3.49 7.55
N ILE A 5 -23.03 -3.17 6.58
CA ILE A 5 -21.76 -2.48 6.86
C ILE A 5 -22.13 -1.04 7.19
N ASP A 6 -21.84 -0.60 8.42
CA ASP A 6 -21.95 0.81 8.79
C ASP A 6 -20.85 1.61 8.07
N PHE A 7 -21.20 2.03 6.85
CA PHE A 7 -20.29 2.74 5.96
C PHE A 7 -19.87 4.09 6.54
N SER A 8 -20.74 4.72 7.33
CA SER A 8 -20.47 6.00 7.97
C SER A 8 -19.33 5.89 8.98
N HIS A 9 -19.30 4.82 9.78
CA HIS A 9 -18.21 4.57 10.71
C HIS A 9 -16.87 4.37 9.98
N ILE A 10 -16.88 3.62 8.88
CA ILE A 10 -15.67 3.33 8.09
C ILE A 10 -15.10 4.60 7.45
N LEU A 11 -15.95 5.43 6.83
CA LEU A 11 -15.51 6.68 6.20
C LEU A 11 -15.03 7.73 7.21
N ASN A 12 -15.52 7.69 8.45
CA ASN A 12 -15.04 8.54 9.54
C ASN A 12 -13.72 8.04 10.16
N GLY A 13 -13.27 6.85 9.76
CA GLY A 13 -11.96 6.31 10.11
C GLY A 13 -10.82 6.97 9.36
N ASP A 14 -9.60 6.50 9.63
CA ASP A 14 -8.36 7.09 9.11
C ASP A 14 -8.27 7.07 7.58
N GLY A 15 -8.63 5.96 6.93
CA GLY A 15 -8.56 5.87 5.47
C GLY A 15 -9.57 6.78 4.77
N GLY A 16 -10.80 6.88 5.28
CA GLY A 16 -11.80 7.79 4.73
C GLY A 16 -11.40 9.26 4.86
N LYS A 17 -10.84 9.65 6.01
CA LYS A 17 -10.24 10.99 6.20
C LYS A 17 -9.09 11.25 5.24
N LEU A 18 -8.18 10.28 5.08
CA LEU A 18 -7.05 10.40 4.16
C LEU A 18 -7.53 10.66 2.73
N ILE A 19 -8.46 9.85 2.22
CA ILE A 19 -9.01 10.02 0.86
C ILE A 19 -9.71 11.37 0.73
N LYS A 20 -10.52 11.75 1.74
CA LYS A 20 -11.21 13.04 1.75
C LYS A 20 -10.24 14.22 1.63
N GLU A 21 -9.13 14.18 2.37
CA GLU A 21 -8.10 15.22 2.34
C GLU A 21 -7.38 15.26 1.00
N TYR A 22 -7.11 14.10 0.40
CA TYR A 22 -6.43 13.99 -0.89
C TYR A 22 -7.31 14.45 -2.07
N ALA A 23 -8.53 13.92 -2.17
CA ALA A 23 -9.43 14.15 -3.30
C ALA A 23 -10.37 15.35 -3.09
N ASN A 24 -10.30 16.03 -1.94
CA ASN A 24 -11.13 17.19 -1.59
C ASN A 24 -12.64 16.95 -1.79
N LEU A 25 -13.13 15.82 -1.28
CA LEU A 25 -14.52 15.39 -1.41
C LEU A 25 -15.37 15.79 -0.21
N ASP A 26 -16.66 16.06 -0.44
CA ASP A 26 -17.63 16.13 0.64
C ASP A 26 -18.04 14.70 1.11
N PRO A 27 -18.76 14.54 2.24
CA PRO A 27 -19.10 13.22 2.75
C PRO A 27 -19.95 12.36 1.81
N GLU A 28 -20.87 12.96 1.04
CA GLU A 28 -21.76 12.20 0.15
C GLU A 28 -20.98 11.71 -1.07
N GLU A 29 -20.15 12.57 -1.64
CA GLU A 29 -19.29 12.24 -2.78
C GLU A 29 -18.18 11.26 -2.40
N LEU A 30 -17.62 11.36 -1.18
CA LEU A 30 -16.65 10.39 -0.66
C LEU A 30 -17.24 8.97 -0.63
N GLU A 31 -18.48 8.83 -0.15
CA GLU A 31 -19.13 7.52 -0.08
C GLU A 31 -19.32 6.90 -1.47
N LYS A 32 -19.84 7.68 -2.43
CA LYS A 32 -20.03 7.24 -3.81
C LYS A 32 -18.69 6.86 -4.44
N HIS A 33 -17.67 7.68 -4.25
CA HIS A 33 -16.33 7.49 -4.81
C HIS A 33 -15.69 6.18 -4.31
N VAL A 34 -15.67 5.98 -3.00
CA VAL A 34 -15.13 4.75 -2.39
C VAL A 34 -15.88 3.50 -2.87
N LYS A 35 -17.22 3.56 -2.97
CA LYS A 35 -18.03 2.45 -3.49
C LYS A 35 -17.73 2.16 -4.95
N HIS A 36 -17.52 3.19 -5.76
CA HIS A 36 -17.15 3.07 -7.17
C HIS A 36 -15.81 2.35 -7.33
N ILE A 37 -14.77 2.83 -6.64
CA ILE A 37 -13.42 2.25 -6.68
C ILE A 37 -13.44 0.80 -6.18
N ALA A 38 -14.14 0.52 -5.07
CA ALA A 38 -14.28 -0.84 -4.55
C ALA A 38 -14.93 -1.80 -5.57
N HIS A 39 -15.98 -1.33 -6.27
CA HIS A 39 -16.66 -2.12 -7.30
C HIS A 39 -15.74 -2.41 -8.50
N GLN A 40 -14.98 -1.41 -8.97
CA GLN A 40 -14.03 -1.59 -10.07
C GLN A 40 -12.87 -2.52 -9.68
N ALA A 41 -12.29 -2.33 -8.49
CA ALA A 41 -11.22 -3.19 -7.97
C ALA A 41 -11.71 -4.64 -7.84
N TRP A 42 -12.92 -4.85 -7.32
CA TRP A 42 -13.55 -6.17 -7.27
C TRP A 42 -13.80 -6.77 -8.66
N ALA A 43 -14.07 -5.96 -9.68
CA ALA A 43 -14.24 -6.43 -11.05
C ALA A 43 -12.92 -6.98 -11.64
N ILE A 44 -11.78 -6.38 -11.28
CA ILE A 44 -10.44 -6.82 -11.69
C ILE A 44 -10.04 -8.12 -10.97
N SER A 45 -10.11 -8.13 -9.63
CA SER A 45 -9.86 -9.34 -8.84
C SER A 45 -10.85 -9.46 -7.68
N LYS A 46 -11.29 -10.69 -7.40
CA LYS A 46 -12.28 -11.00 -6.36
C LYS A 46 -11.64 -11.06 -4.97
N TYR A 47 -10.70 -10.17 -4.66
CA TYR A 47 -10.08 -10.11 -3.35
C TYR A 47 -11.07 -9.58 -2.31
N PRO A 48 -11.31 -10.32 -1.20
CA PRO A 48 -12.28 -9.92 -0.16
C PRO A 48 -12.06 -8.51 0.40
N CYS A 49 -10.80 -8.05 0.43
CA CYS A 49 -10.44 -6.71 0.89
C CYS A 49 -11.19 -5.59 0.16
N PHE A 50 -11.49 -5.74 -1.15
CA PHE A 50 -12.27 -4.75 -1.89
C PHE A 50 -13.76 -4.81 -1.56
N ARG A 51 -14.30 -6.01 -1.30
CA ARG A 51 -15.70 -6.19 -0.87
C ARG A 51 -15.93 -5.64 0.54
N HIS A 52 -14.93 -5.75 1.43
CA HIS A 52 -15.02 -5.30 2.82
C HIS A 52 -14.40 -3.92 3.07
N TYR A 53 -13.95 -3.23 2.02
CA TYR A 53 -13.34 -1.89 2.11
C TYR A 53 -12.10 -1.85 3.02
N GLU A 54 -11.34 -2.95 3.12
CA GLU A 54 -10.14 -3.06 3.96
C GLU A 54 -9.01 -2.12 3.49
N PHE A 55 -9.05 -1.64 2.24
CA PHE A 55 -8.16 -0.59 1.75
C PHE A 55 -8.35 0.77 2.45
N LEU A 56 -9.41 0.93 3.25
CA LEU A 56 -9.60 2.08 4.15
C LEU A 56 -8.94 1.91 5.51
N TYR A 57 -8.33 0.74 5.75
CA TYR A 57 -7.59 0.44 6.97
C TYR A 57 -6.11 0.24 6.66
N SER A 58 -5.28 1.16 7.14
CA SER A 58 -3.82 1.06 7.04
C SER A 58 -3.26 0.32 8.25
N ALA A 59 -3.00 -0.99 8.09
CA ALA A 59 -2.32 -1.77 9.13
C ALA A 59 -0.96 -1.16 9.49
N LEU A 60 -0.27 -0.57 8.50
CA LEU A 60 1.00 0.12 8.67
C LEU A 60 0.90 1.28 9.67
N SER A 61 -0.08 2.19 9.53
CA SER A 61 -0.21 3.35 10.43
C SER A 61 -0.59 3.00 11.86
N HIS A 62 -1.14 1.80 12.08
CA HIS A 62 -1.45 1.29 13.41
C HIS A 62 -0.32 0.45 14.04
N SER A 63 0.81 0.29 13.33
CA SER A 63 1.98 -0.41 13.87
C SER A 63 2.63 0.37 15.01
N LEU A 64 3.09 -0.33 16.04
CA LEU A 64 3.88 0.24 17.14
C LEU A 64 5.21 0.86 16.67
N LEU A 65 5.70 0.48 15.48
CA LEU A 65 6.94 1.02 14.93
C LEU A 65 6.69 1.98 13.75
N TYR A 66 5.45 2.46 13.55
CA TYR A 66 5.12 3.39 12.49
C TYR A 66 6.02 4.64 12.50
N GLU A 67 6.24 5.24 13.67
CA GLU A 67 7.15 6.39 13.82
C GLU A 67 8.60 6.05 13.42
N GLN A 68 9.06 4.83 13.67
CA GLN A 68 10.38 4.38 13.24
C GLN A 68 10.44 4.23 11.72
N ILE A 69 9.41 3.65 11.11
CA ILE A 69 9.30 3.51 9.65
C ILE A 69 9.35 4.90 8.99
N LEU A 70 8.53 5.83 9.49
CA LEU A 70 8.48 7.21 9.02
C LEU A 70 9.81 7.94 9.22
N ALA A 71 10.50 7.71 10.33
CA ALA A 71 11.85 8.26 10.56
C ALA A 71 12.86 7.71 9.54
N GLN A 72 12.80 6.42 9.17
CA GLN A 72 13.68 5.86 8.15
C GLN A 72 13.47 6.51 6.79
N THR A 73 12.22 6.70 6.36
CA THR A 73 11.93 7.31 5.05
C THR A 73 12.36 8.78 5.01
N ARG A 74 12.10 9.55 6.08
CA ARG A 74 12.57 10.93 6.25
C ARG A 74 14.09 11.06 6.27
N ALA A 75 14.80 10.03 6.73
CA ALA A 75 16.27 9.99 6.72
C ALA A 75 16.87 9.69 5.32
N GLY A 76 16.05 9.55 4.29
CA GLY A 76 16.52 9.27 2.93
C GLY A 76 16.47 7.81 2.52
N ASN A 77 16.04 6.90 3.41
CA ASN A 77 16.05 5.47 3.12
C ASN A 77 14.83 5.03 2.30
N LEU A 78 15.04 4.00 1.47
CA LEU A 78 13.97 3.43 0.64
C LEU A 78 13.01 2.57 1.46
N PHE A 79 11.73 2.74 1.18
CA PHE A 79 10.63 1.91 1.66
C PHE A 79 10.00 1.16 0.47
N LEU A 80 9.73 -0.12 0.65
CA LEU A 80 9.08 -0.97 -0.35
C LEU A 80 7.76 -1.52 0.21
N ASP A 81 6.67 -1.25 -0.48
CA ASP A 81 5.34 -1.80 -0.23
C ASP A 81 5.08 -2.98 -1.17
N LEU A 82 5.05 -4.20 -0.66
CA LEU A 82 4.80 -5.40 -1.45
C LEU A 82 3.30 -5.67 -1.55
N GLY A 83 2.80 -5.85 -2.78
CA GLY A 83 1.37 -5.97 -3.04
C GLY A 83 0.63 -4.70 -2.65
N CYS A 84 1.13 -3.55 -3.12
CA CYS A 84 0.66 -2.24 -2.65
C CYS A 84 -0.81 -1.93 -3.03
N GLY A 85 -1.40 -2.68 -3.97
CA GLY A 85 -2.78 -2.51 -4.39
C GLY A 85 -3.08 -1.08 -4.82
N LEU A 86 -3.99 -0.42 -4.11
CA LEU A 86 -4.39 0.97 -4.36
C LEU A 86 -3.37 2.01 -3.84
N GLY A 87 -2.31 1.57 -3.15
CA GLY A 87 -1.23 2.42 -2.65
C GLY A 87 -1.63 3.32 -1.48
N GLN A 88 -2.55 2.87 -0.62
CA GLN A 88 -3.03 3.63 0.53
C GLN A 88 -1.94 3.85 1.59
N ASP A 89 -1.08 2.86 1.84
CA ASP A 89 -0.03 2.93 2.85
C ASP A 89 1.07 3.93 2.42
N ILE A 90 1.41 3.95 1.14
CA ILE A 90 2.31 4.94 0.53
C ILE A 90 1.77 6.36 0.76
N ARG A 91 0.49 6.60 0.46
CA ARG A 91 -0.12 7.93 0.61
C ARG A 91 -0.29 8.33 2.06
N ARG A 92 -0.50 7.37 2.96
CA ARG A 92 -0.50 7.62 4.40
C ARG A 92 0.88 8.08 4.87
N LEU A 93 1.96 7.40 4.45
CA LEU A 93 3.33 7.83 4.72
C LEU A 93 3.62 9.24 4.18
N VAL A 94 3.19 9.54 2.94
CA VAL A 94 3.36 10.88 2.35
C VAL A 94 2.61 11.95 3.15
N GLN A 95 1.36 11.68 3.54
CA GLN A 95 0.56 12.59 4.36
C GLN A 95 1.27 12.91 5.68
N ASP A 96 1.88 11.90 6.27
CA ASP A 96 2.61 12.02 7.53
C ASP A 96 4.06 12.54 7.31
N GLY A 97 4.43 12.96 6.09
CA GLY A 97 5.67 13.68 5.82
C GLY A 97 6.86 12.81 5.39
N ALA A 98 6.61 11.60 4.88
CA ALA A 98 7.62 10.84 4.16
C ALA A 98 7.90 11.47 2.78
N PRO A 99 9.17 11.61 2.35
CA PRO A 99 9.48 12.02 0.98
C PRO A 99 8.97 10.98 -0.02
N SER A 100 8.04 11.36 -0.89
CA SER A 100 7.41 10.43 -1.86
C SER A 100 8.42 9.74 -2.77
N ALA A 101 9.50 10.42 -3.15
CA ALA A 101 10.58 9.87 -3.98
C ALA A 101 11.31 8.66 -3.35
N ASN A 102 11.18 8.45 -2.04
CA ASN A 102 11.80 7.31 -1.33
C ASN A 102 10.85 6.12 -1.18
N LEU A 103 9.61 6.26 -1.63
CA LEU A 103 8.58 5.24 -1.49
C LEU A 103 8.43 4.48 -2.81
N ILE A 104 8.38 3.17 -2.71
CA ILE A 104 8.23 2.27 -3.84
C ILE A 104 7.05 1.34 -3.56
N GLY A 105 6.07 1.33 -4.47
CA GLY A 105 4.99 0.34 -4.47
C GLY A 105 5.27 -0.72 -5.51
N LEU A 106 5.15 -2.00 -5.14
CA LEU A 106 5.17 -3.12 -6.06
C LEU A 106 3.82 -3.80 -6.06
N ASP A 107 3.24 -3.97 -7.24
CA ASP A 107 2.05 -4.80 -7.44
C ASP A 107 2.11 -5.45 -8.81
N SER A 108 1.56 -6.65 -8.95
CA SER A 108 1.48 -7.33 -10.24
C SER A 108 0.40 -6.76 -11.15
N THR A 109 -0.52 -5.94 -10.63
CA THR A 109 -1.72 -5.49 -11.33
C THR A 109 -1.73 -3.97 -11.48
N GLU A 110 -1.41 -3.48 -12.68
CA GLU A 110 -1.36 -2.05 -13.00
C GLU A 110 -2.69 -1.34 -12.74
N GLU A 111 -3.80 -2.03 -12.96
CA GLU A 111 -5.14 -1.49 -12.81
C GLU A 111 -5.44 -1.08 -11.37
N PHE A 112 -4.88 -1.75 -10.36
CA PHE A 112 -5.01 -1.32 -8.96
C PHE A 112 -4.26 -0.01 -8.70
N ILE A 113 -3.07 0.14 -9.25
CA ILE A 113 -2.29 1.38 -9.14
C ILE A 113 -3.06 2.54 -9.81
N ASN A 114 -3.65 2.29 -10.97
CA ASN A 114 -4.47 3.27 -11.67
C ASN A 114 -5.72 3.67 -10.88
N LEU A 115 -6.42 2.70 -10.28
CA LEU A 115 -7.53 2.98 -9.37
C LEU A 115 -7.08 3.71 -8.11
N GLY A 116 -5.86 3.46 -7.60
CA GLY A 116 -5.27 4.23 -6.52
C GLY A 116 -5.12 5.72 -6.88
N PHE A 117 -4.62 6.02 -8.08
CA PHE A 117 -4.55 7.40 -8.55
C PHE A 117 -5.92 8.07 -8.70
N GLU A 118 -6.94 7.32 -9.10
CA GLU A 118 -8.32 7.81 -9.16
C GLU A 118 -8.92 8.02 -7.75
N LEU A 119 -8.67 7.09 -6.83
CA LEU A 119 -9.13 7.15 -5.45
C LEU A 119 -8.65 8.42 -4.74
N PHE A 120 -7.39 8.79 -4.95
CA PHE A 120 -6.74 9.87 -4.22
C PHE A 120 -6.54 11.17 -5.03
N ASP A 121 -6.91 11.19 -6.31
CA ASP A 121 -6.74 12.33 -7.23
C ASP A 121 -5.37 13.01 -7.12
N ASP A 122 -4.30 12.21 -7.31
CA ASP A 122 -2.94 12.65 -6.99
C ASP A 122 -1.88 12.31 -8.05
N ARG A 123 -2.30 11.88 -9.24
CA ARG A 123 -1.38 11.47 -10.31
C ARG A 123 -0.34 12.52 -10.69
N SER A 124 -0.67 13.81 -10.59
CA SER A 124 0.22 14.92 -10.92
C SER A 124 1.17 15.33 -9.79
N ARG A 125 0.94 14.86 -8.55
CA ARG A 125 1.66 15.31 -7.35
C ARG A 125 2.38 14.20 -6.61
N LEU A 126 1.98 12.94 -6.77
CA LEU A 126 2.62 11.81 -6.12
C LEU A 126 3.92 11.45 -6.86
N GLY A 127 5.05 11.68 -6.21
CA GLY A 127 6.39 11.43 -6.74
C GLY A 127 6.99 10.07 -6.41
N CYS A 128 6.19 9.10 -5.97
CA CYS A 128 6.69 7.74 -5.67
C CYS A 128 6.91 6.93 -6.94
N THR A 129 7.63 5.81 -6.80
CA THR A 129 7.81 4.86 -7.90
C THR A 129 6.84 3.69 -7.73
N PHE A 130 6.08 3.37 -8.77
CA PHE A 130 5.34 2.11 -8.85
C PHE A 130 6.05 1.16 -9.80
N ILE A 131 6.25 -0.07 -9.36
CA ILE A 131 6.85 -1.17 -10.13
C ILE A 131 5.74 -2.18 -10.39
N VAL A 132 5.38 -2.37 -11.66
CA VAL A 132 4.33 -3.31 -12.08
C VAL A 132 4.96 -4.61 -12.56
N GLN A 133 4.99 -5.63 -11.70
CA GLN A 133 5.48 -6.98 -12.04
C GLN A 133 5.15 -7.96 -10.91
N ASP A 134 5.34 -9.25 -11.19
CA ASP A 134 5.33 -10.26 -10.15
C ASP A 134 6.59 -10.11 -9.25
N PHE A 135 6.40 -10.23 -7.93
CA PHE A 135 7.48 -10.17 -6.95
C PHE A 135 8.53 -11.27 -7.19
N PHE A 136 8.15 -12.45 -7.70
CA PHE A 136 9.04 -13.57 -7.96
C PHE A 136 9.81 -13.44 -9.28
N GLU A 137 9.49 -12.45 -10.12
CA GLU A 137 10.23 -12.19 -11.36
C GLU A 137 11.50 -11.38 -11.08
N ASP A 138 12.62 -11.85 -11.63
CA ASP A 138 13.89 -11.15 -11.58
C ASP A 138 13.96 -10.15 -12.73
N THR A 139 13.94 -8.87 -12.38
CA THR A 139 13.96 -7.77 -13.33
C THR A 139 15.02 -6.76 -12.91
N PRO A 140 15.61 -6.00 -13.86
CA PRO A 140 16.54 -4.92 -13.51
C PRO A 140 15.97 -3.91 -12.50
N GLN A 141 14.65 -3.68 -12.54
CA GLN A 141 13.95 -2.79 -11.61
C GLN A 141 14.04 -3.28 -10.17
N LEU A 142 13.77 -4.57 -9.91
CA LEU A 142 13.90 -5.17 -8.59
C LEU A 142 15.35 -5.39 -8.17
N ASP A 143 16.21 -5.81 -9.10
CA ASP A 143 17.64 -6.01 -8.85
C ASP A 143 18.30 -4.71 -8.38
N ASN A 144 17.87 -3.57 -8.92
CA ASN A 144 18.33 -2.25 -8.51
C ASN A 144 17.93 -1.87 -7.09
N LEU A 145 17.04 -2.62 -6.42
CA LEU A 145 16.63 -2.40 -5.03
C LEU A 145 17.39 -3.30 -4.04
N VAL A 146 18.04 -4.37 -4.52
CA VAL A 146 18.82 -5.29 -3.70
C VAL A 146 19.91 -4.53 -2.92
N GLY A 147 19.98 -4.78 -1.61
CA GLY A 147 20.92 -4.11 -0.72
C GLY A 147 20.63 -2.61 -0.45
N ARG A 148 19.47 -2.07 -0.84
CA ARG A 148 19.17 -0.62 -0.74
C ARG A 148 17.87 -0.28 0.00
N VAL A 149 17.01 -1.25 0.24
CA VAL A 149 15.72 -1.04 0.93
C VAL A 149 15.91 -1.13 2.44
N LYS A 150 15.39 -0.17 3.20
CA LYS A 150 15.51 -0.19 4.67
C LYS A 150 14.27 -0.71 5.38
N VAL A 151 13.11 -0.57 4.76
CA VAL A 151 11.84 -1.01 5.32
C VAL A 151 11.02 -1.69 4.22
N ILE A 152 10.43 -2.83 4.56
CA ILE A 152 9.51 -3.56 3.69
C ILE A 152 8.19 -3.74 4.42
N ASN A 153 7.09 -3.27 3.81
CA ASN A 153 5.73 -3.60 4.21
C ASN A 153 5.21 -4.77 3.39
N SER A 154 4.57 -5.74 4.05
CA SER A 154 4.01 -6.93 3.39
C SER A 154 2.69 -7.40 4.01
N SER A 155 2.03 -6.51 4.75
CA SER A 155 0.86 -6.81 5.59
C SER A 155 -0.33 -7.39 4.81
N TYR A 156 -0.60 -6.89 3.60
CA TYR A 156 -1.63 -7.44 2.70
C TYR A 156 -1.07 -8.37 1.61
N PHE A 157 0.17 -8.86 1.74
CA PHE A 157 0.82 -9.68 0.73
C PHE A 157 1.04 -11.12 1.17
N MET A 158 1.60 -11.33 2.36
CA MET A 158 2.02 -12.66 2.83
C MET A 158 0.85 -13.65 2.96
N HIS A 159 -0.34 -13.16 3.30
CA HIS A 159 -1.53 -13.98 3.50
C HIS A 159 -2.11 -14.56 2.20
N LEU A 160 -1.64 -14.11 1.03
CA LEU A 160 -2.06 -14.63 -0.28
C LEU A 160 -1.45 -16.01 -0.59
N PHE A 161 -0.46 -16.43 0.18
CA PHE A 161 0.43 -17.55 -0.15
C PHE A 161 0.35 -18.68 0.87
N ASP A 162 0.58 -19.91 0.40
CA ASP A 162 0.82 -21.05 1.28
C ASP A 162 2.16 -20.93 2.02
N TRP A 163 2.39 -21.82 3.00
CA TRP A 163 3.58 -21.79 3.83
C TRP A 163 4.89 -21.84 3.03
N ASP A 164 4.98 -22.74 2.05
CA ASP A 164 6.19 -22.90 1.25
C ASP A 164 6.47 -21.65 0.42
N THR A 165 5.43 -21.01 -0.10
CA THR A 165 5.55 -19.76 -0.85
C THR A 165 5.85 -18.58 0.07
N GLN A 166 5.26 -18.50 1.26
CA GLN A 166 5.63 -17.51 2.29
C GLN A 166 7.11 -17.62 2.65
N LEU A 167 7.66 -18.83 2.79
CA LEU A 167 9.10 -19.03 3.01
C LEU A 167 9.95 -18.53 1.85
N ARG A 168 9.49 -18.71 0.60
CA ARG A 168 10.18 -18.14 -0.58
C ARG A 168 10.12 -16.62 -0.59
N VAL A 169 8.96 -16.04 -0.28
CA VAL A 169 8.80 -14.58 -0.16
C VAL A 169 9.74 -14.04 0.91
N ALA A 170 9.73 -14.61 2.12
CA ALA A 170 10.60 -14.18 3.20
C ALA A 170 12.10 -14.28 2.84
N LYS A 171 12.51 -15.38 2.17
CA LYS A 171 13.89 -15.54 1.68
C LYS A 171 14.28 -14.45 0.69
N ARG A 172 13.40 -14.13 -0.25
CA ARG A 172 13.65 -13.07 -1.23
C ARG A 172 13.63 -11.68 -0.59
N MET A 173 12.71 -11.43 0.33
CA MET A 173 12.67 -10.17 1.11
C MET A 173 14.01 -9.90 1.81
N MET A 174 14.72 -10.94 2.26
CA MET A 174 16.02 -10.78 2.92
C MET A 174 17.16 -10.31 2.01
N SER A 175 17.02 -10.31 0.68
CA SER A 175 18.05 -9.76 -0.21
C SER A 175 17.94 -8.25 -0.42
N PHE A 176 16.76 -7.66 -0.19
CA PHE A 176 16.55 -6.22 -0.40
C PHE A 176 17.25 -5.30 0.60
N PRO A 177 17.47 -5.71 1.87
CA PRO A 177 18.15 -4.85 2.83
C PRO A 177 19.66 -4.75 2.64
N GLY A 178 20.17 -3.53 2.81
CA GLY A 178 21.61 -3.24 2.84
C GLY A 178 22.27 -3.54 4.18
N GLU A 179 23.56 -3.21 4.30
CA GLU A 179 24.30 -3.30 5.56
C GLU A 179 23.59 -2.50 6.68
N GLY A 180 23.40 -3.13 7.84
CA GLY A 180 22.57 -2.59 8.94
C GLY A 180 21.11 -3.06 8.96
N GLY A 181 20.71 -3.95 8.03
CA GLY A 181 19.44 -4.70 8.04
C GLY A 181 18.19 -3.87 7.77
N ALA A 182 17.04 -4.54 7.55
CA ALA A 182 15.74 -3.90 7.45
C ALA A 182 14.83 -4.24 8.64
N HIS A 183 13.89 -3.35 8.91
CA HIS A 183 12.75 -3.65 9.76
C HIS A 183 11.66 -4.26 8.87
N TYR A 184 11.32 -5.53 9.13
CA TYR A 184 10.27 -6.25 8.42
C TYR A 184 8.94 -6.10 9.13
N TRP A 185 7.88 -5.88 8.35
CA TRP A 185 6.50 -5.78 8.81
C TRP A 185 5.64 -6.83 8.14
N PHE A 186 5.06 -7.69 8.97
CA PHE A 186 4.10 -8.74 8.62
C PHE A 186 2.72 -8.37 9.15
#